data_AF-A0A842WTE2-F1
#
_entry.id   AF-A0A842WTE2-F1
#
_cell.length_a   1.000
_cell.length_b   1.000
_cell.length_c   1.000
_cell.angle_alpha   90.00
_cell.angle_beta   90.00
_cell.angle_gamma   90.00
#
_symmetry.space_group_name_H-M   'P 1'
#
loop_
_entity.id
_entity.type
_entity.pdbx_description
1 polymer ?
#
loop_
_entity_poly.entity_id
_entity_poly.type
_entity_poly.pdbx_seq_one_letter_code
_entity_poly.pdbx_strand_id
1 'polypeptide(L)'
;MQLIQLLSPLTDFVNLITGYFIEIWDFLIFIGSVSAVMVVLSGAILWFTNFNEKKGKGLVFSGILLALVVEYFILYPPEFLI
;
A
#
# COMPACT_ATOMS: atom_id res chain seq x y z
N MET A 1 -8.16 -35.30 23.07
CA MET A 1 -7.00 -35.62 22.20
C MET A 1 -7.29 -35.38 20.71
N GLN A 2 -8.48 -35.69 20.17
CA GLN A 2 -8.85 -35.38 18.77
C GLN A 2 -8.94 -33.87 18.46
N LEU A 3 -9.37 -33.05 19.42
CA LEU A 3 -9.50 -31.59 19.25
C LEU A 3 -8.14 -30.90 19.03
N ILE A 4 -7.07 -31.41 19.68
CA ILE A 4 -5.70 -30.92 19.52
C ILE A 4 -5.14 -31.26 18.12
N GLN A 5 -5.53 -32.42 17.57
CA GLN A 5 -5.13 -32.83 16.21
C GLN A 5 -5.85 -32.06 15.10
N LEU A 6 -7.06 -31.54 15.37
CA LEU A 6 -7.81 -30.67 14.45
C LEU A 6 -7.40 -29.20 14.55
N LEU A 7 -6.96 -28.75 15.73
CA LEU A 7 -6.42 -27.41 15.95
C LEU A 7 -5.14 -27.18 15.13
N SER A 8 -4.24 -28.17 15.03
CA SER A 8 -2.99 -28.00 14.26
C SER A 8 -3.21 -27.64 12.78
N PRO A 9 -4.00 -28.39 11.98
CA PRO A 9 -4.23 -28.06 10.57
C PRO A 9 -4.95 -26.72 10.36
N LEU A 10 -5.86 -26.35 11.28
CA LEU A 10 -6.56 -25.07 11.20
C LEU A 10 -5.63 -23.90 11.54
N THR A 11 -4.75 -24.07 12.53
CA THR A 11 -3.70 -23.09 12.86
C THR A 11 -2.71 -22.95 11.71
N ASP A 12 -2.28 -24.06 11.11
CA ASP A 12 -1.37 -24.03 9.95
C ASP A 12 -2.01 -23.33 8.74
N PHE A 13 -3.31 -23.57 8.50
CA PHE A 13 -4.06 -22.88 7.46
C PHE A 13 -4.19 -21.37 7.72
N VAL A 14 -4.53 -20.98 8.96
CA VAL A 14 -4.60 -19.57 9.34
C VAL A 14 -3.23 -18.90 9.15
N ASN A 15 -2.15 -19.53 9.63
CA ASN A 15 -0.79 -18.99 9.45
C ASN A 15 -0.40 -18.80 7.98
N LEU A 16 -0.76 -19.75 7.12
CA LEU A 16 -0.51 -19.65 5.68
C LEU A 16 -1.29 -18.49 5.04
N ILE A 17 -2.58 -18.34 5.38
CA ILE A 17 -3.41 -17.26 4.86
C ILE A 17 -2.94 -15.90 5.38
N THR A 18 -2.63 -15.80 6.68
CA THR A 18 -2.06 -14.62 7.31
C THR A 18 -0.74 -14.21 6.64
N GLY A 19 0.13 -15.18 6.33
CA GLY A 19 1.36 -14.93 5.58
C GLY A 19 1.12 -14.29 4.20
N TYR A 20 0.14 -14.80 3.45
CA TYR A 20 -0.22 -14.19 2.15
C TYR A 20 -0.78 -12.78 2.30
N PHE A 21 -1.58 -12.51 3.33
CA PHE A 21 -2.10 -11.17 3.56
C PHE A 21 -1.00 -10.17 3.90
N ILE A 22 0.01 -10.57 4.68
CA ILE A 22 1.19 -9.74 4.96
C ILE A 22 1.94 -9.44 3.65
N GLU A 23 2.20 -10.45 2.83
CA GLU A 23 2.92 -10.27 1.56
C GLU A 23 2.16 -9.33 0.60
N ILE A 24 0.84 -9.51 0.47
CA ILE A 24 0.00 -8.63 -0.35
C ILE A 24 0.04 -7.20 0.20
N TRP A 25 -0.01 -7.04 1.51
CA TRP A 25 0.06 -5.72 2.14
C TRP A 25 1.37 -5.00 1.81
N ASP A 26 2.51 -5.68 1.99
CA ASP A 26 3.82 -5.13 1.66
C ASP A 26 3.93 -4.74 0.18
N PHE A 27 3.37 -5.57 -0.70
CA PHE A 27 3.30 -5.27 -2.14
C PHE A 27 2.45 -4.03 -2.45
N LEU A 28 1.31 -3.87 -1.77
CA LEU A 28 0.45 -2.69 -1.94
C LEU A 28 1.14 -1.41 -1.45
N ILE A 29 1.83 -1.47 -0.31
CA ILE A 29 2.64 -0.36 0.19
C ILE A 29 3.75 0.02 -0.81
N PHE A 30 4.43 -0.98 -1.38
CA PHE A 30 5.46 -0.76 -2.39
C PHE A 30 4.90 -0.06 -3.64
N ILE A 31 3.83 -0.60 -4.24
CA ILE A 31 3.21 0.01 -5.41
C ILE A 31 2.66 1.40 -5.10
N GLY A 32 2.03 1.59 -3.95
CA GLY A 32 1.49 2.89 -3.53
C GLY A 32 2.59 3.94 -3.44
N SER A 33 3.73 3.59 -2.82
CA SER A 33 4.89 4.47 -2.64
C SER A 33 5.48 4.89 -3.99
N VAL A 34 5.75 3.92 -4.88
CA VAL A 34 6.29 4.19 -6.21
C VAL A 34 5.32 5.03 -7.04
N SER A 35 4.02 4.70 -6.98
CA SER A 35 2.98 5.40 -7.73
C SER A 35 2.85 6.86 -7.28
N ALA A 36 2.93 7.14 -5.98
CA ALA A 36 2.89 8.50 -5.45
C ALA A 36 4.03 9.35 -6.03
N VAL A 37 5.26 8.83 -6.02
CA VAL A 37 6.43 9.50 -6.61
C VAL A 37 6.22 9.76 -8.10
N MET A 38 5.78 8.75 -8.86
CA MET A 38 5.57 8.87 -10.29
C MET A 38 4.49 9.90 -10.65
N VAL A 39 3.41 9.97 -9.88
CA VAL A 39 2.34 10.96 -10.08
C VAL A 39 2.83 12.37 -9.79
N VAL A 40 3.60 12.58 -8.70
CA VAL A 40 4.21 13.88 -8.39
C VAL A 40 5.16 14.32 -9.49
N LEU A 41 6.06 13.44 -9.96
CA LEU A 41 7.00 13.77 -11.03
C LEU A 41 6.29 14.12 -12.34
N SER A 42 5.28 13.32 -12.73
CA SER A 42 4.48 13.57 -13.93
C SER A 42 3.74 14.91 -13.83
N GLY A 43 3.18 15.23 -12.67
CA GLY A 43 2.54 16.51 -12.40
C GLY A 43 3.51 17.69 -12.44
N ALA A 44 4.70 17.52 -11.86
CA ALA A 44 5.75 18.53 -11.84
C ALA A 44 6.25 18.84 -13.27
N ILE A 45 6.45 17.82 -14.11
CA ILE A 45 6.81 18.01 -15.52
C ILE A 45 5.73 18.82 -16.24
N LEU A 46 4.45 18.45 -16.11
CA LEU A 46 3.35 19.17 -16.77
C LEU A 46 3.21 20.62 -16.29
N TRP A 47 3.49 20.87 -15.01
CA TRP A 47 3.46 22.20 -14.43
C TRP A 47 4.65 23.04 -14.89
N PHE A 48 5.88 22.58 -14.68
CA PHE A 48 7.09 23.36 -14.97
C PHE A 48 7.38 23.56 -16.46
N THR A 49 6.83 22.70 -17.33
CA THR A 49 6.88 22.91 -18.79
C THR A 49 5.76 23.81 -19.31
N ASN A 50 4.85 24.29 -18.45
CA ASN A 50 3.65 25.04 -18.82
C ASN A 50 2.76 24.33 -19.87
N PHE A 51 2.93 23.02 -20.09
CA PHE A 51 2.13 22.26 -21.04
C PHE A 51 0.66 22.19 -20.60
N ASN A 52 0.43 21.97 -19.30
CA ASN A 52 -0.89 22.04 -18.70
C ASN A 52 -0.79 22.29 -17.20
N GLU A 53 -0.69 23.55 -16.81
CA GLU A 53 -0.46 23.96 -15.43
C GLU A 53 -1.58 23.48 -14.47
N LYS A 54 -2.85 23.60 -14.88
CA LYS A 54 -4.00 23.19 -14.05
C LYS A 54 -3.93 21.69 -13.74
N LYS A 55 -3.67 20.86 -14.76
CA LYS A 55 -3.54 19.40 -14.58
C LYS A 55 -2.26 19.03 -13.82
N GLY A 56 -1.15 19.72 -14.09
CA GLY A 56 0.13 19.51 -13.42
C GLY A 56 0.04 19.73 -11.91
N LYS A 57 -0.49 20.89 -11.49
CA LYS A 57 -0.76 21.18 -10.07
C LYS A 57 -1.68 20.15 -9.42
N GLY A 58 -2.74 19.76 -10.13
CA GLY A 58 -3.66 18.72 -9.66
C GLY A 58 -2.98 17.37 -9.41
N LEU A 59 -2.09 16.95 -10.32
CA LEU A 59 -1.33 15.70 -10.20
C LEU A 59 -0.31 15.76 -9.05
N VAL A 60 0.42 16.88 -8.90
CA VAL A 60 1.33 17.06 -7.76
C VAL A 60 0.56 16.92 -6.44
N PHE A 61 -0.57 17.60 -6.32
CA PHE A 61 -1.38 17.53 -5.11
C PHE A 61 -1.93 16.11 -4.86
N SER A 62 -2.44 15.43 -5.89
CA SER A 62 -2.95 14.06 -5.73
C SER A 62 -1.84 13.06 -5.40
N GLY A 63 -0.63 13.24 -5.94
CA GLY A 63 0.52 12.39 -5.63
C GLY A 63 0.99 12.58 -4.18
N ILE A 64 1.01 13.82 -3.68
CA ILE A 64 1.29 14.10 -2.27
C ILE A 64 0.22 13.48 -1.37
N LEU A 65 -1.06 13.62 -1.72
CA LEU A 65 -2.16 13.01 -0.97
C LEU A 65 -2.01 11.48 -0.93
N LEU A 66 -1.69 10.86 -2.06
CA LEU A 66 -1.44 9.41 -2.11
C LEU A 66 -0.26 9.02 -1.20
N ALA A 67 0.83 9.78 -1.21
CA ALA A 67 1.96 9.54 -0.31
C ALA A 67 1.55 9.60 1.17
N LEU A 68 0.73 10.57 1.56
CA LEU A 68 0.22 10.67 2.94
C LEU A 68 -0.66 9.47 3.32
N VAL A 69 -1.51 9.00 2.41
CA VAL A 69 -2.34 7.82 2.64
C VAL A 69 -1.48 6.57 2.80
N VAL A 70 -0.47 6.40 1.94
CA VAL A 70 0.46 5.25 2.04
C VAL A 70 1.25 5.31 3.34
N GLU A 71 1.79 6.48 3.69
CA GLU A 71 2.54 6.69 4.93
C GLU A 71 1.69 6.37 6.18
N TYR A 72 0.42 6.77 6.17
CA TYR A 72 -0.51 6.39 7.23
C TYR A 72 -0.61 4.87 7.39
N PHE A 73 -0.70 4.12 6.30
CA PHE A 73 -0.78 2.66 6.32
C PHE A 73 0.54 1.96 6.67
N ILE A 74 1.68 2.63 6.48
CA ILE A 74 2.98 2.18 6.99
C ILE A 74 3.04 2.35 8.52
N LEU A 75 2.57 3.48 9.04
CA LEU A 75 2.55 3.79 10.47
C LEU A 75 1.54 2.93 11.25
N TYR A 76 0.41 2.63 10.62
CA TYR A 76 -0.69 1.87 11.21
C TYR A 76 -1.05 0.68 10.32
N PRO A 77 -0.16 -0.34 10.24
CA PRO A 77 -0.47 -1.55 9.49
C PRO A 77 -1.63 -2.30 10.16
N PRO A 78 -2.43 -3.06 9.39
CA PRO A 78 -3.48 -3.89 9.95
C PRO A 78 -2.89 -4.96 10.87
N GLU A 79 -3.56 -5.21 11.99
CA GLU A 79 -3.22 -6.31 12.88
C GLU A 79 -3.60 -7.63 12.22
N PHE A 80 -2.62 -8.28 11.63
CA PHE A 80 -2.73 -9.66 11.18
C PHE A 80 -2.59 -10.56 12.42
N LEU A 81 -3.73 -10.97 13.00
CA LEU A 81 -3.76 -11.80 14.21
C LEU A 81 -2.91 -13.07 14.03
N ILE A 82 -1.96 -13.26 14.95
CA ILE A 82 -1.10 -14.45 15.11
C ILE A 82 -1.77 -15.42 16.07
#